data_AF-A0A644WWB0-F1
#
_entry.id   AF-A0A644WWB0-F1
#
_cell.length_a   1.000
_cell.length_b   1.000
_cell.length_c   1.000
_cell.angle_alpha   90.00
_cell.angle_beta   90.00
_cell.angle_gamma   90.00
#
_symmetry.space_group_name_H-M   'P 1'
#
loop_
_entity.id
_entity.type
_entity.pdbx_description
1 polymer ?
#
loop_
_entity_poly.entity_id
_entity_poly.type
_entity_poly.pdbx_seq_one_letter_code
_entity_poly.pdbx_strand_id
1 'polypeptide(L)'
;MLNFDLLHLPERTVKPRECGVNMIMDKGLSLREAEDMLQVAGHLVDFVKLGFGTSIITGGLEEKIRFYHNAGIRIYFGGTLFEAFLIRDQIDDYKRLLDKFKMDTVEISDGSMDMNHELKCSYISDFAKDRMVLSEVGSKRADVILSDEKWVMEMQTEHKAGATFVIAEAREAGNIGIYDSSGAARKGLIQLITEHFDVKKIMWEAPQKSQQLYFIKEFGANVNLGNIAPNEIIPLETIRLGLRGDTFFHFLPEELKSGY
;
A
#
# COMPACT_ATOMS: atom_id res chain seq x y z
N MET A 1 12.53 -3.98 15.85
CA MET A 1 13.36 -4.35 17.03
C MET A 1 12.40 -4.62 18.16
N LEU A 2 12.56 -5.72 18.89
CA LEU A 2 11.75 -5.98 20.08
C LEU A 2 12.42 -5.34 21.29
N ASN A 3 11.64 -4.79 22.20
CA ASN A 3 12.16 -4.19 23.43
C ASN A 3 12.48 -5.23 24.50
N PHE A 4 11.91 -6.43 24.39
CA PHE A 4 12.08 -7.56 25.28
C PHE A 4 11.72 -8.86 24.54
N ASP A 5 12.25 -9.98 25.02
CA ASP A 5 12.01 -11.28 24.41
C ASP A 5 10.63 -11.83 24.78
N LEU A 6 9.94 -12.37 23.78
CA LEU A 6 8.70 -13.12 23.93
C LEU A 6 8.73 -14.30 22.96
N LEU A 7 8.55 -15.50 23.48
CA LEU A 7 8.57 -16.73 22.68
C LEU A 7 7.32 -16.82 21.79
N HIS A 8 7.44 -17.60 20.71
CA HIS A 8 6.33 -17.92 19.79
C HIS A 8 5.73 -16.70 19.06
N LEU A 9 6.52 -15.63 18.90
CA LEU A 9 6.17 -14.58 17.96
C LEU A 9 6.41 -15.05 16.51
N PRO A 10 5.52 -14.70 15.57
CA PRO A 10 5.74 -14.98 14.16
C PRO A 10 6.96 -14.20 13.65
N GLU A 11 7.73 -14.82 12.75
CA GLU A 11 8.87 -14.16 12.13
C GLU A 11 8.43 -13.03 11.20
N ARG A 12 9.10 -11.88 11.31
CA ARG A 12 8.87 -10.70 10.47
C ARG A 12 10.06 -10.47 9.55
N THR A 13 9.77 -10.03 8.34
CA THR A 13 10.80 -9.59 7.39
C THR A 13 11.50 -8.32 7.84
N VAL A 14 12.77 -8.17 7.46
CA VAL A 14 13.62 -7.02 7.79
C VAL A 14 13.76 -6.07 6.59
N LYS A 15 14.05 -4.79 6.87
CA LYS A 15 14.28 -3.80 5.82
C LYS A 15 15.61 -4.04 5.07
N PRO A 16 15.69 -3.77 3.76
CA PRO A 16 14.58 -3.42 2.87
C PRO A 16 13.68 -4.63 2.62
N ARG A 17 12.36 -4.48 2.86
CA ARG A 17 11.40 -5.59 2.78
C ARG A 17 10.95 -5.81 1.35
N GLU A 18 10.99 -7.05 0.89
CA GLU A 18 10.37 -7.48 -0.37
C GLU A 18 8.93 -7.99 -0.17
N CYS A 19 8.58 -8.40 1.06
CA CYS A 19 7.23 -8.71 1.48
C CYS A 19 7.01 -8.36 2.95
N GLY A 20 5.76 -8.31 3.39
CA GLY A 20 5.37 -7.86 4.73
C GLY A 20 5.53 -6.36 4.91
N VAL A 21 5.44 -5.62 3.79
CA VAL A 21 5.63 -4.17 3.74
C VAL A 21 4.42 -3.44 4.33
N ASN A 22 4.68 -2.26 4.90
CA ASN A 22 3.64 -1.33 5.31
C ASN A 22 3.77 -0.02 4.51
N MET A 23 2.71 0.32 3.79
CA MET A 23 2.56 1.60 3.10
C MET A 23 1.63 2.52 3.91
N ILE A 24 2.19 3.64 4.35
CA ILE A 24 1.51 4.63 5.18
C ILE A 24 0.89 5.70 4.29
N MET A 25 -0.34 6.10 4.61
CA MET A 25 -1.04 7.20 3.95
C MET A 25 -0.79 8.52 4.70
N ASP A 26 0.00 9.43 4.12
CA ASP A 26 0.18 10.80 4.60
C ASP A 26 -0.74 11.74 3.82
N LYS A 27 -1.76 12.30 4.49
CA LYS A 27 -2.72 13.24 3.89
C LYS A 27 -2.47 14.69 4.28
N GLY A 28 -1.30 15.00 4.83
CA GLY A 28 -0.97 16.36 5.29
C GLY A 28 -0.42 16.41 6.71
N LEU A 29 0.33 15.39 7.15
CA LEU A 29 1.10 15.49 8.39
C LEU A 29 1.99 16.73 8.34
N SER A 30 2.12 17.46 9.44
CA SER A 30 3.21 18.43 9.59
C SER A 30 4.56 17.72 9.60
N LEU A 31 5.64 18.48 9.45
CA LEU A 31 7.00 17.93 9.57
C LEU A 31 7.24 17.28 10.94
N ARG A 32 6.68 17.86 12.01
CA ARG A 32 6.81 17.35 13.38
C ARG A 32 6.02 16.06 13.57
N GLU A 33 4.81 15.99 13.05
CA GLU A 33 4.02 14.74 13.13
C GLU A 33 4.67 13.62 12.33
N ALA A 34 5.26 13.92 11.16
CA ALA A 34 6.06 12.95 10.42
C ALA A 34 7.29 12.51 11.23
N GLU A 35 7.97 13.44 11.88
CA GLU A 35 9.11 13.15 12.75
C GLU A 35 8.75 12.26 13.94
N ASP A 36 7.71 12.63 14.67
CA ASP A 36 7.20 11.86 15.81
C ASP A 36 6.77 10.45 15.38
N MET A 37 6.09 10.32 14.22
CA MET A 37 5.71 9.03 13.65
C MET A 37 6.94 8.16 13.36
N LEU A 38 7.99 8.71 12.74
CA LEU A 38 9.20 7.95 12.43
C LEU A 38 10.03 7.61 13.66
N GLN A 39 10.06 8.49 14.66
CA GLN A 39 10.69 8.21 15.94
C GLN A 39 10.08 6.96 16.60
N VAL A 40 8.75 6.85 16.59
CA VAL A 40 8.05 5.73 17.22
C VAL A 40 8.11 4.47 16.36
N ALA A 41 7.86 4.59 15.06
CA ALA A 41 7.53 3.44 14.22
C ALA A 41 8.27 3.39 12.87
N GLY A 42 9.28 4.24 12.65
CA GLY A 42 9.96 4.36 11.35
C GLY A 42 10.61 3.06 10.85
N HIS A 43 11.02 2.17 11.75
CA HIS A 43 11.54 0.85 11.40
C HIS A 43 10.48 -0.13 10.84
N LEU A 44 9.20 0.20 10.99
CA LEU A 44 8.04 -0.56 10.49
C LEU A 44 7.45 0.03 9.21
N VAL A 45 7.89 1.22 8.77
CA VAL A 45 7.34 1.91 7.59
C VAL A 45 8.19 1.66 6.35
N ASP A 46 7.65 1.07 5.29
CA ASP A 46 8.43 0.81 4.07
C ASP A 46 8.15 1.87 3.00
N PHE A 47 6.88 2.27 2.87
CA PHE A 47 6.44 3.29 1.94
C PHE A 47 5.63 4.39 2.62
N VAL A 48 5.70 5.60 2.09
CA VAL A 48 4.79 6.70 2.41
C VAL A 48 4.16 7.23 1.13
N LYS A 49 2.84 7.07 1.00
CA LYS A 49 2.03 7.70 -0.04
C LYS A 49 1.64 9.10 0.42
N LEU A 50 2.09 10.13 -0.30
CA LEU A 50 1.48 11.46 -0.19
C LEU A 50 0.13 11.40 -0.91
N GLY A 51 -0.95 11.32 -0.13
CA GLY A 51 -2.28 10.97 -0.62
C GLY A 51 -2.76 11.83 -1.78
N PHE A 52 -3.39 11.19 -2.78
CA PHE A 52 -4.01 11.84 -3.95
C PHE A 52 -3.18 13.00 -4.51
N GLY A 53 -3.71 14.22 -4.54
CA GLY A 53 -3.00 15.43 -4.95
C GLY A 53 -2.51 16.33 -3.81
N THR A 54 -2.35 15.83 -2.58
CA THR A 54 -1.97 16.67 -1.42
C THR A 54 -0.67 17.44 -1.61
N SER A 55 0.29 16.87 -2.34
CA SER A 55 1.61 17.47 -2.52
C SER A 55 1.56 18.86 -3.17
N ILE A 56 0.55 19.15 -3.99
CA ILE A 56 0.45 20.46 -4.66
C ILE A 56 0.19 21.63 -3.68
N ILE A 57 -0.39 21.35 -2.50
CA ILE A 57 -0.73 22.34 -1.48
C ILE A 57 -0.02 22.12 -0.14
N THR A 58 0.79 21.07 -0.02
CA THR A 58 1.50 20.77 1.23
C THR A 58 2.62 21.79 1.47
N GLY A 59 2.49 22.58 2.53
CA GLY A 59 3.57 23.46 2.98
C GLY A 59 4.78 22.65 3.46
N GLY A 60 5.99 23.10 3.08
CA GLY A 60 7.24 22.41 3.45
C GLY A 60 7.41 21.04 2.78
N LEU A 61 6.86 20.86 1.57
CA LEU A 61 6.91 19.59 0.83
C LEU A 61 8.34 19.08 0.64
N GLU A 62 9.27 19.97 0.25
CA GLU A 62 10.66 19.59 -0.02
C GLU A 62 11.37 19.09 1.25
N GLU A 63 11.17 19.79 2.37
CA GLU A 63 11.64 19.37 3.69
C GLU A 63 11.08 18.00 4.07
N LYS A 64 9.78 17.79 3.85
CA LYS A 64 9.09 16.54 4.19
C LYS A 64 9.64 15.36 3.37
N ILE A 65 9.81 15.55 2.06
CA ILE A 65 10.36 14.52 1.18
C ILE A 65 11.78 14.16 1.59
N ARG A 66 12.64 15.17 1.81
CA ARG A 66 14.01 14.97 2.29
C ARG A 66 14.04 14.22 3.62
N PHE A 67 13.12 14.54 4.52
CA PHE A 67 12.99 13.87 5.82
C PHE A 67 12.71 12.37 5.68
N TYR A 68 11.73 11.97 4.87
CA TYR A 68 11.44 10.54 4.64
C TYR A 68 12.59 9.82 3.92
N HIS A 69 13.25 10.45 2.94
CA HIS A 69 14.43 9.87 2.29
C HIS A 69 15.56 9.62 3.28
N ASN A 70 15.85 10.57 4.18
CA ASN A 70 16.89 10.41 5.20
C ASN A 70 16.60 9.25 6.17
N ALA A 71 15.32 8.91 6.37
CA ALA A 71 14.91 7.75 7.16
C ALA A 71 14.92 6.43 6.37
N GLY A 72 15.35 6.43 5.11
CA GLY A 72 15.38 5.25 4.24
C GLY A 72 13.99 4.74 3.85
N ILE A 73 13.00 5.63 3.79
CA ILE A 73 11.61 5.31 3.43
C ILE A 73 11.37 5.72 1.98
N ARG A 74 10.69 4.85 1.23
CA ARG A 74 10.27 5.16 -0.14
C ARG A 74 9.01 6.01 -0.09
N ILE A 75 9.18 7.31 -0.31
CA ILE A 75 8.08 8.24 -0.46
C ILE A 75 7.69 8.34 -1.94
N TYR A 76 6.40 8.50 -2.21
CA TYR A 76 5.89 8.71 -3.56
C TYR A 76 4.59 9.53 -3.54
N PHE A 77 4.22 10.11 -4.68
CA PHE A 77 2.96 10.82 -4.86
C PHE A 77 1.82 9.87 -5.21
N GLY A 78 0.63 10.05 -4.65
CA GLY A 78 -0.53 9.25 -5.02
C GLY A 78 -0.85 9.31 -6.51
N GLY A 79 -1.35 8.21 -7.06
CA GLY A 79 -1.59 8.02 -8.48
C GLY A 79 -2.63 8.98 -9.06
N THR A 80 -3.55 9.51 -8.23
CA THR A 80 -4.46 10.59 -8.64
C THR A 80 -3.70 11.86 -9.07
N LEU A 81 -2.51 12.13 -8.52
CA LEU A 81 -1.66 13.23 -9.02
C LEU A 81 -1.11 12.90 -10.41
N PHE A 82 -0.64 11.67 -10.64
CA PHE A 82 -0.22 11.21 -11.97
C PHE A 82 -1.38 11.37 -12.98
N GLU A 83 -2.58 10.90 -12.65
CA GLU A 83 -3.79 11.06 -13.46
C GLU A 83 -4.08 12.53 -13.77
N ALA A 84 -3.89 13.43 -12.78
CA ALA A 84 -4.10 14.85 -12.94
C ALA A 84 -3.11 15.50 -13.94
N PHE A 85 -1.84 15.08 -13.94
CA PHE A 85 -0.88 15.54 -14.95
C PHE A 85 -1.17 14.93 -16.32
N LEU A 86 -1.52 13.64 -16.36
CA LEU A 86 -1.80 12.92 -17.59
C LEU A 86 -2.96 13.52 -18.38
N ILE A 87 -4.11 13.75 -17.72
CA ILE A 87 -5.30 14.28 -18.40
C ILE A 87 -5.12 15.72 -18.93
N ARG A 88 -4.04 16.39 -18.51
CA ARG A 88 -3.65 17.73 -18.97
C ARG A 88 -2.55 17.70 -20.03
N ASP A 89 -2.16 16.52 -20.51
CA ASP A 89 -1.04 16.33 -21.44
C ASP A 89 0.30 16.82 -20.86
N GLN A 90 0.49 16.63 -19.55
CA GLN A 90 1.65 17.11 -18.79
C GLN A 90 2.51 15.99 -18.19
N ILE A 91 2.60 14.83 -18.86
CA ILE A 91 3.42 13.71 -18.37
C ILE A 91 4.90 14.08 -18.25
N ASP A 92 5.44 14.87 -19.17
CA ASP A 92 6.84 15.31 -19.10
C ASP A 92 7.07 16.28 -17.93
N ASP A 93 6.09 17.10 -17.56
CA ASP A 93 6.14 17.91 -16.34
C ASP A 93 6.13 17.02 -15.09
N TYR A 94 5.33 15.96 -15.09
CA TYR A 94 5.30 15.00 -13.99
C TYR A 94 6.65 14.28 -13.83
N LYS A 95 7.29 13.85 -14.91
CA LYS A 95 8.65 13.29 -14.87
C LYS A 95 9.66 14.28 -14.28
N ARG A 96 9.65 15.54 -14.73
CA ARG A 96 10.49 16.60 -14.16
C ARG A 96 10.23 16.83 -12.66
N LEU A 97 8.98 16.71 -12.22
CA LEU A 97 8.60 16.82 -10.82
C LEU A 97 9.21 15.68 -9.99
N LEU A 98 9.11 14.44 -10.48
CA LEU A 98 9.72 13.27 -9.84
C LEU A 98 11.25 13.44 -9.74
N ASP A 99 11.90 13.91 -10.82
CA ASP A 99 13.35 14.16 -10.85
C ASP A 99 13.77 15.24 -9.86
N LYS A 100 13.04 16.37 -9.82
CA LYS A 100 13.29 17.48 -8.89
C LYS A 100 13.32 16.98 -7.44
N PHE A 101 12.38 16.11 -7.08
CA PHE A 101 12.26 15.59 -5.72
C PHE A 101 13.01 14.28 -5.49
N LYS A 102 13.72 13.75 -6.50
CA LYS A 102 14.45 12.48 -6.44
C LYS A 102 13.57 11.30 -6.04
N MET A 103 12.34 11.29 -6.54
CA MET A 103 11.39 10.19 -6.33
C MET A 103 11.85 8.96 -7.11
N ASP A 104 12.25 7.92 -6.39
CA ASP A 104 12.63 6.62 -6.95
C ASP A 104 11.43 5.67 -7.11
N THR A 105 10.25 6.10 -6.66
CA THR A 105 9.02 5.31 -6.63
C THR A 105 7.86 6.16 -7.18
N VAL A 106 6.98 5.55 -7.98
CA VAL A 106 5.82 6.19 -8.59
C VAL A 106 4.59 5.30 -8.52
N GLU A 107 3.43 5.88 -8.26
CA GLU A 107 2.14 5.20 -8.36
C GLU A 107 1.48 5.50 -9.71
N ILE A 108 1.05 4.46 -10.43
CA ILE A 108 0.35 4.57 -11.71
C ILE A 108 -1.05 3.99 -11.57
N SER A 109 -2.06 4.85 -11.68
CA SER A 109 -3.48 4.51 -11.52
C SER A 109 -4.33 5.14 -12.63
N ASP A 110 -5.58 4.68 -12.71
CA ASP A 110 -6.65 5.19 -13.58
C ASP A 110 -7.99 5.21 -12.82
N GLY A 111 -7.94 5.46 -11.51
CA GLY A 111 -9.10 5.37 -10.64
C GLY A 111 -10.09 6.54 -10.78
N SER A 112 -9.61 7.71 -11.23
CA SER A 112 -10.36 8.97 -11.34
C SER A 112 -10.60 9.41 -12.78
N MET A 113 -9.95 8.77 -13.76
CA MET A 113 -10.14 9.01 -15.20
C MET A 113 -10.26 7.70 -15.97
N ASP A 114 -11.01 7.70 -17.06
CA ASP A 114 -11.04 6.55 -17.97
C ASP A 114 -9.74 6.51 -18.79
N MET A 115 -8.97 5.44 -18.65
CA MET A 115 -7.76 5.18 -19.42
C MET A 115 -7.86 3.84 -20.14
N ASN A 116 -7.39 3.78 -21.38
CA ASN A 116 -7.19 2.49 -22.01
C ASN A 116 -6.12 1.70 -21.24
N HIS A 117 -6.41 0.44 -20.88
CA HIS A 117 -5.51 -0.37 -20.06
C HIS A 117 -4.14 -0.63 -20.72
N GLU A 118 -4.06 -0.74 -22.04
CA GLU A 118 -2.79 -0.85 -22.77
C GLU A 118 -1.96 0.44 -22.65
N LEU A 119 -2.62 1.60 -22.67
CA LEU A 119 -1.96 2.89 -22.44
C LEU A 119 -1.41 2.95 -21.01
N LYS A 120 -2.17 2.52 -19.99
CA LYS A 120 -1.69 2.40 -18.61
C LYS A 120 -0.46 1.50 -18.51
N CYS A 121 -0.50 0.32 -19.13
CA CYS A 121 0.65 -0.59 -19.20
C CYS A 121 1.87 0.03 -19.89
N SER A 122 1.67 0.87 -20.91
CA SER A 122 2.76 1.59 -21.57
C SER A 122 3.44 2.60 -20.63
N TYR A 123 2.66 3.30 -19.79
CA TYR A 123 3.21 4.18 -18.75
C TYR A 123 3.96 3.39 -17.68
N ILE A 124 3.38 2.28 -17.20
CA ILE A 124 4.06 1.38 -16.26
C ILE A 124 5.42 0.95 -16.82
N SER A 125 5.44 0.48 -18.07
CA SER A 125 6.67 0.04 -18.74
C SER A 125 7.69 1.16 -18.91
N ASP A 126 7.24 2.38 -19.15
CA ASP A 126 8.12 3.53 -19.33
C ASP A 126 8.75 3.98 -18.01
N PHE A 127 7.97 4.11 -16.94
CA PHE A 127 8.46 4.47 -15.61
C PHE A 127 9.29 3.35 -14.95
N ALA A 128 9.01 2.08 -15.26
CA ALA A 128 9.76 0.95 -14.71
C ALA A 128 11.23 0.87 -15.19
N LYS A 129 11.61 1.68 -16.18
CA LYS A 129 13.00 1.73 -16.69
C LYS A 129 13.98 2.32 -15.66
N ASP A 130 13.52 3.22 -14.81
CA ASP A 130 14.36 4.00 -13.90
C ASP A 130 13.77 4.19 -12.50
N ARG A 131 12.53 3.76 -12.25
CA ARG A 131 11.85 3.87 -10.95
C ARG A 131 11.12 2.59 -10.58
N MET A 132 10.88 2.42 -9.28
CA MET A 132 9.95 1.42 -8.77
C MET A 132 8.52 1.85 -9.09
N VAL A 133 7.75 1.01 -9.77
CA VAL A 133 6.34 1.29 -10.08
C VAL A 133 5.43 0.51 -9.12
N LEU A 134 4.52 1.24 -8.48
CA LEU A 134 3.36 0.69 -7.77
C LEU A 134 2.15 0.95 -8.68
N SER A 135 1.61 -0.07 -9.32
CA SER A 135 0.38 0.12 -10.10
C SER A 135 -0.84 -0.08 -9.21
N GLU A 136 -1.99 0.49 -9.53
CA GLU A 136 -3.22 0.37 -8.74
C GLU A 136 -4.36 -0.12 -9.63
N VAL A 137 -4.90 -1.31 -9.33
CA VAL A 137 -6.07 -1.88 -10.03
C VAL A 137 -7.32 -1.61 -9.21
N GLY A 138 -8.39 -1.20 -9.89
CA GLY A 138 -9.69 -0.89 -9.32
C GLY A 138 -10.19 0.50 -9.70
N SER A 139 -11.40 0.86 -9.26
CA SER A 139 -11.98 2.17 -9.54
C SER A 139 -12.34 2.93 -8.27
N LYS A 140 -12.12 4.24 -8.28
CA LYS A 140 -12.54 5.15 -7.19
C LYS A 140 -14.01 5.56 -7.35
N ARG A 141 -14.62 5.27 -8.49
CA ARG A 141 -16.00 5.59 -8.86
C ARG A 141 -16.94 4.45 -8.48
N ALA A 142 -17.93 4.75 -7.64
CA ALA A 142 -18.86 3.75 -7.11
C ALA A 142 -19.79 3.14 -8.19
N ASP A 143 -19.97 3.84 -9.31
CA ASP A 143 -20.72 3.41 -10.48
C ASP A 143 -19.92 2.49 -11.41
N VAL A 144 -18.61 2.33 -11.19
CA VAL A 144 -17.74 1.48 -12.01
C VAL A 144 -17.41 0.19 -11.28
N ILE A 145 -17.96 -0.91 -11.79
CA ILE A 145 -17.71 -2.25 -11.26
C ILE A 145 -16.87 -3.02 -12.27
N LEU A 146 -15.61 -3.30 -11.91
CA LEU A 146 -14.78 -4.24 -12.65
C LEU A 146 -15.25 -5.66 -12.34
N SER A 147 -15.35 -6.50 -13.37
CA SER A 147 -15.57 -7.95 -13.16
C SER A 147 -14.35 -8.59 -12.52
N ASP A 148 -14.55 -9.71 -11.83
CA ASP A 148 -13.48 -10.37 -11.10
C ASP A 148 -12.38 -10.90 -12.05
N GLU A 149 -12.74 -11.36 -13.25
CA GLU A 149 -11.79 -11.76 -14.29
C GLU A 149 -10.97 -10.58 -14.80
N LYS A 150 -11.60 -9.39 -14.91
CA LYS A 150 -10.92 -8.18 -15.34
C LYS A 150 -9.89 -7.73 -14.30
N TRP A 151 -10.21 -7.81 -13.00
CA TRP A 151 -9.25 -7.59 -11.92
C TRP A 151 -8.00 -8.45 -12.08
N VAL A 152 -8.17 -9.77 -12.21
CA VAL A 152 -7.05 -10.70 -12.37
C VAL A 152 -6.22 -10.38 -13.60
N MET A 153 -6.88 -10.14 -14.73
CA MET A 153 -6.22 -9.82 -16.00
C MET A 153 -5.40 -8.53 -15.89
N GLU A 154 -5.97 -7.45 -15.35
CA GLU A 154 -5.27 -6.17 -15.19
C GLU A 154 -4.08 -6.32 -14.24
N MET A 155 -4.24 -6.98 -13.09
CA MET A 155 -3.13 -7.20 -12.16
C MET A 155 -1.96 -7.97 -12.81
N GLN A 156 -2.26 -9.04 -13.56
CA GLN A 156 -1.25 -9.82 -14.27
C GLN A 156 -0.52 -8.99 -15.35
N THR A 157 -1.28 -8.21 -16.11
CA THR A 157 -0.73 -7.44 -17.24
C THR A 157 0.05 -6.23 -16.78
N GLU A 158 -0.38 -5.53 -15.73
CA GLU A 158 0.37 -4.45 -15.08
C GLU A 158 1.67 -4.93 -14.44
N HIS A 159 1.64 -6.10 -13.77
CA HIS A 159 2.86 -6.71 -13.25
C HIS A 159 3.83 -7.07 -14.37
N LYS A 160 3.33 -7.68 -15.46
CA LYS A 160 4.13 -8.00 -16.65
C LYS A 160 4.71 -6.74 -17.31
N ALA A 161 4.02 -5.62 -17.25
CA ALA A 161 4.50 -4.33 -17.75
C ALA A 161 5.64 -3.75 -16.89
N GLY A 162 5.87 -4.24 -15.67
CA GLY A 162 6.99 -3.84 -14.82
C GLY A 162 6.59 -3.32 -13.45
N ALA A 163 5.31 -3.36 -13.06
CA ALA A 163 4.90 -3.00 -11.71
C ALA A 163 5.56 -3.93 -10.68
N THR A 164 6.24 -3.33 -9.69
CA THR A 164 6.91 -4.06 -8.61
C THR A 164 5.90 -4.62 -7.61
N PHE A 165 4.92 -3.79 -7.25
CA PHE A 165 3.72 -4.20 -6.55
C PHE A 165 2.49 -3.73 -7.33
N VAL A 166 1.44 -4.55 -7.29
CA VAL A 166 0.12 -4.16 -7.76
C VAL A 166 -0.76 -3.92 -6.53
N ILE A 167 -1.19 -2.69 -6.36
CA ILE A 167 -2.09 -2.24 -5.31
C ILE A 167 -3.50 -2.69 -5.67
N ALA A 168 -4.16 -3.36 -4.73
CA ALA A 168 -5.57 -3.67 -4.84
C ALA A 168 -6.40 -2.57 -4.17
N GLU A 169 -7.04 -1.73 -4.99
CA GLU A 169 -7.71 -0.48 -4.58
C GLU A 169 -8.87 -0.73 -3.61
N ALA A 170 -8.95 0.13 -2.60
CA ALA A 170 -10.03 0.17 -1.63
C ALA A 170 -10.45 1.59 -1.22
N ARG A 171 -9.76 2.61 -1.73
CA ARG A 171 -9.79 3.99 -1.23
C ARG A 171 -9.37 4.09 0.24
N GLU A 172 -9.34 5.31 0.74
CA GLU A 172 -9.10 5.59 2.16
C GLU A 172 -10.19 5.02 3.08
N ALA A 173 -11.45 5.00 2.63
CA ALA A 173 -12.56 4.53 3.44
C ALA A 173 -12.62 3.01 3.53
N GLY A 174 -12.01 2.29 2.60
CA GLY A 174 -12.01 0.82 2.59
C GLY A 174 -13.39 0.24 2.28
N ASN A 175 -14.17 0.84 1.39
CA ASN A 175 -15.57 0.47 1.13
C ASN A 175 -15.90 0.33 -0.36
N ILE A 176 -14.88 0.04 -1.18
CA ILE A 176 -14.99 -0.19 -2.61
C ILE A 176 -13.91 -1.20 -3.06
N GLY A 177 -13.97 -1.62 -4.31
CA GLY A 177 -12.94 -2.44 -4.95
C GLY A 177 -12.94 -3.85 -4.39
N ILE A 178 -11.92 -4.18 -3.61
CA ILE A 178 -11.79 -5.46 -2.88
C ILE A 178 -12.70 -5.57 -1.65
N TYR A 179 -13.42 -4.49 -1.31
CA TYR A 179 -14.44 -4.48 -0.26
C TYR A 179 -15.83 -4.15 -0.82
N ASP A 180 -16.87 -4.56 -0.08
CA ASP A 180 -18.23 -4.06 -0.29
C ASP A 180 -18.47 -2.73 0.44
N SER A 181 -19.68 -2.17 0.29
CA SER A 181 -20.07 -0.90 0.90
C SER A 181 -20.07 -0.90 2.44
N SER A 182 -20.09 -2.07 3.07
CA SER A 182 -19.95 -2.22 4.54
C SER A 182 -18.48 -2.27 4.99
N GLY A 183 -17.54 -2.35 4.05
CA GLY A 183 -16.12 -2.54 4.29
C GLY A 183 -15.70 -4.00 4.50
N ALA A 184 -16.61 -4.95 4.24
CA ALA A 184 -16.29 -6.38 4.30
C ALA A 184 -15.54 -6.83 3.05
N ALA A 185 -14.53 -7.68 3.25
CA ALA A 185 -13.70 -8.21 2.16
C ALA A 185 -14.53 -9.05 1.19
N ARG A 186 -14.41 -8.77 -0.11
CA ARG A 186 -14.98 -9.58 -1.20
C ARG A 186 -14.17 -10.85 -1.39
N LYS A 187 -14.38 -11.82 -0.48
CA LYS A 187 -13.57 -13.04 -0.38
C LYS A 187 -13.45 -13.82 -1.70
N GLY A 188 -14.53 -13.89 -2.49
CA GLY A 188 -14.50 -14.57 -3.79
C GLY A 188 -13.53 -13.94 -4.78
N LEU A 189 -13.55 -12.60 -4.90
CA LEU A 189 -12.60 -11.85 -5.73
C LEU A 189 -11.16 -12.04 -5.21
N ILE A 190 -10.96 -11.88 -3.90
CA ILE A 190 -9.62 -11.99 -3.30
C ILE A 190 -9.05 -13.38 -3.51
N GLN A 191 -9.85 -14.42 -3.29
CA GLN A 191 -9.46 -15.81 -3.57
C GLN A 191 -9.06 -15.97 -5.04
N LEU A 192 -9.91 -15.52 -5.96
CA LEU A 192 -9.64 -15.63 -7.41
C LEU A 192 -8.34 -14.91 -7.80
N ILE A 193 -8.08 -13.72 -7.27
CA ILE A 193 -6.81 -13.01 -7.46
C ILE A 193 -5.64 -13.87 -7.01
N THR A 194 -5.71 -14.43 -5.80
CA THR A 194 -4.58 -15.19 -5.22
C THR A 194 -4.37 -16.58 -5.84
N GLU A 195 -5.37 -17.14 -6.50
CA GLU A 195 -5.22 -18.36 -7.32
C GLU A 195 -4.40 -18.10 -8.59
N HIS A 196 -4.34 -16.85 -9.06
CA HIS A 196 -3.76 -16.47 -10.35
C HIS A 196 -2.60 -15.47 -10.26
N PHE A 197 -2.30 -14.96 -9.06
CA PHE A 197 -1.31 -13.91 -8.86
C PHE A 197 -0.57 -14.08 -7.53
N ASP A 198 0.75 -13.85 -7.53
CA ASP A 198 1.57 -14.01 -6.32
C ASP A 198 1.20 -12.95 -5.26
N VAL A 199 0.70 -13.42 -4.11
CA VAL A 199 0.33 -12.59 -2.95
C VAL A 199 1.46 -11.66 -2.53
N LYS A 200 2.74 -12.08 -2.69
CA LYS A 200 3.89 -11.26 -2.32
C LYS A 200 4.08 -10.04 -3.24
N LYS A 201 3.46 -10.04 -4.43
CA LYS A 201 3.46 -8.94 -5.39
C LYS A 201 2.22 -8.05 -5.29
N ILE A 202 1.27 -8.38 -4.43
CA ILE A 202 0.08 -7.56 -4.18
C ILE A 202 0.34 -6.66 -2.98
N MET A 203 -0.10 -5.41 -3.03
CA MET A 203 -0.23 -4.55 -1.86
C MET A 203 -1.70 -4.29 -1.59
N TRP A 204 -2.25 -4.89 -0.54
CA TRP A 204 -3.67 -4.77 -0.23
C TRP A 204 -3.94 -3.48 0.54
N GLU A 205 -4.76 -2.60 0.01
CA GLU A 205 -5.20 -1.44 0.79
C GLU A 205 -6.11 -1.90 1.93
N ALA A 206 -5.71 -1.67 3.18
CA ALA A 206 -6.41 -2.11 4.38
C ALA A 206 -6.44 -1.00 5.45
N PRO A 207 -7.11 0.14 5.15
CA PRO A 207 -7.16 1.27 6.07
C PRO A 207 -7.82 0.96 7.42
N GLN A 208 -8.74 -0.02 7.47
CA GLN A 208 -9.48 -0.37 8.68
C GLN A 208 -8.89 -1.58 9.41
N LYS A 209 -8.98 -1.59 10.75
CA LYS A 209 -8.52 -2.73 11.59
C LYS A 209 -9.08 -4.08 11.13
N SER A 210 -10.38 -4.15 10.83
CA SER A 210 -11.04 -5.39 10.38
C SER A 210 -10.43 -5.95 9.10
N GLN A 211 -9.97 -5.06 8.22
CA GLN A 211 -9.35 -5.40 6.94
C GLN A 211 -7.92 -5.90 7.14
N GLN A 212 -7.14 -5.20 7.97
CA GLN A 212 -5.81 -5.65 8.37
C GLN A 212 -5.86 -7.05 8.99
N LEU A 213 -6.85 -7.29 9.86
CA LEU A 213 -7.08 -8.59 10.47
C LEU A 213 -7.42 -9.69 9.46
N TYR A 214 -8.26 -9.37 8.47
CA TYR A 214 -8.60 -10.32 7.42
C TYR A 214 -7.36 -10.78 6.66
N PHE A 215 -6.57 -9.85 6.12
CA PHE A 215 -5.38 -10.18 5.34
C PHE A 215 -4.30 -10.88 6.17
N ILE A 216 -4.10 -10.48 7.43
CA ILE A 216 -3.10 -11.13 8.30
C ILE A 216 -3.51 -12.55 8.67
N LYS A 217 -4.81 -12.81 8.89
CA LYS A 217 -5.30 -14.17 9.16
C LYS A 217 -5.26 -15.07 7.93
N GLU A 218 -5.50 -14.49 6.76
CA GLU A 218 -5.54 -15.23 5.50
C GLU A 218 -4.13 -15.55 4.96
N PHE A 219 -3.23 -14.56 4.98
CA PHE A 219 -1.92 -14.65 4.30
C PHE A 219 -0.73 -14.55 5.25
N GLY A 220 -0.98 -14.44 6.56
CA GLY A 220 0.03 -14.44 7.61
C GLY A 220 0.64 -13.06 7.91
N ALA A 221 1.55 -13.05 8.88
CA ALA A 221 2.17 -11.84 9.45
C ALA A 221 2.95 -11.00 8.44
N ASN A 222 3.35 -11.57 7.29
CA ASN A 222 4.15 -10.92 6.25
C ASN A 222 3.35 -10.59 4.98
N VAL A 223 2.02 -10.44 5.07
CA VAL A 223 1.22 -9.86 3.99
C VAL A 223 1.53 -8.36 3.80
N ASN A 224 1.58 -7.89 2.56
CA ASN A 224 1.79 -6.47 2.25
C ASN A 224 0.50 -5.69 2.46
N LEU A 225 0.57 -4.58 3.23
CA LEU A 225 -0.61 -3.76 3.50
C LEU A 225 -0.33 -2.29 3.22
N GLY A 226 -1.33 -1.64 2.62
CA GLY A 226 -1.31 -0.23 2.29
C GLY A 226 -2.48 0.55 2.85
N ASN A 227 -2.42 1.88 2.70
CA ASN A 227 -3.33 2.85 3.30
C ASN A 227 -3.40 2.76 4.82
N ILE A 228 -2.30 2.36 5.45
CA ILE A 228 -2.21 2.31 6.91
C ILE A 228 -2.14 3.75 7.42
N ALA A 229 -3.04 4.08 8.35
CA ALA A 229 -3.03 5.39 8.98
C ALA A 229 -1.76 5.56 9.84
N PRO A 230 -1.17 6.77 9.93
CA PRO A 230 0.03 7.05 10.72
C PRO A 230 -0.05 6.56 12.18
N ASN A 231 -1.23 6.65 12.80
CA ASN A 231 -1.48 6.22 14.17
C ASN A 231 -1.78 4.72 14.33
N GLU A 232 -1.93 3.96 13.23
CA GLU A 232 -2.23 2.53 13.24
C GLU A 232 -0.98 1.65 13.01
N ILE A 233 0.22 2.22 12.84
CA ILE A 233 1.45 1.46 12.53
C ILE A 233 1.79 0.45 13.64
N ILE A 234 1.83 0.91 14.90
CA ILE A 234 2.09 0.03 16.05
C ILE A 234 0.93 -0.96 16.26
N PRO A 235 -0.35 -0.52 16.29
CA PRO A 235 -1.48 -1.45 16.33
C PRO A 235 -1.43 -2.54 15.25
N LEU A 236 -1.07 -2.20 14.01
CA LEU A 236 -0.90 -3.16 12.93
C LEU A 236 0.19 -4.18 13.25
N GLU A 237 1.37 -3.72 13.69
CA GLU A 237 2.46 -4.64 14.02
C GLU A 237 2.09 -5.56 15.20
N THR A 238 1.30 -5.08 16.18
CA THR A 238 0.77 -5.96 17.23
C THR A 238 -0.19 -7.02 16.69
N ILE A 239 -0.98 -6.71 15.65
CA ILE A 239 -1.81 -7.71 14.97
C ILE A 239 -0.92 -8.74 14.30
N ARG A 240 0.10 -8.30 13.55
CA ARG A 240 1.07 -9.17 12.85
C ARG A 240 1.83 -10.08 13.81
N LEU A 241 2.09 -9.63 15.03
CA LEU A 241 2.80 -10.38 16.06
C LEU A 241 1.90 -11.27 16.95
N GLY A 242 0.58 -11.25 16.76
CA GLY A 242 -0.35 -11.97 17.64
C GLY A 242 -0.50 -11.34 19.03
N LEU A 243 -0.20 -10.06 19.19
CA LEU A 243 -0.21 -9.32 20.46
C LEU A 243 -1.42 -8.39 20.62
N ARG A 244 -2.41 -8.52 19.74
CA ARG A 244 -3.73 -7.90 19.89
C ARG A 244 -4.76 -9.01 20.07
N GLY A 245 -5.79 -8.78 20.89
CA GLY A 245 -6.80 -9.80 21.23
C GLY A 245 -7.41 -10.51 20.01
N ASP A 246 -7.55 -9.80 18.89
CA ASP A 246 -8.07 -10.35 17.64
C ASP A 246 -7.19 -11.44 16.98
N THR A 247 -5.88 -11.47 17.25
CA THR A 247 -4.89 -12.43 16.72
C THR A 247 -4.12 -13.20 17.81
N PHE A 248 -4.53 -13.08 19.08
CA PHE A 248 -3.81 -13.64 20.24
C PHE A 248 -3.43 -15.12 20.09
N PHE A 249 -4.41 -15.96 19.75
CA PHE A 249 -4.19 -17.39 19.57
C PHE A 249 -3.79 -17.77 18.14
N HIS A 250 -3.72 -16.83 17.20
CA HIS A 250 -3.60 -17.16 15.78
C HIS A 250 -2.23 -17.76 15.45
N PHE A 251 -1.15 -17.21 16.01
CA PHE A 251 0.22 -17.64 15.75
C PHE A 251 0.82 -18.57 16.81
N LEU A 252 0.11 -18.81 17.90
CA LEU A 252 0.58 -19.70 18.96
C LEU A 252 0.55 -21.17 18.51
N PRO A 253 1.48 -22.01 19.02
CA PRO A 253 1.36 -23.46 18.94
C PRO A 253 0.07 -23.98 19.57
N GLU A 254 -0.48 -25.09 19.06
CA GLU A 254 -1.76 -25.66 19.52
C GLU A 254 -1.73 -26.02 21.01
N GLU A 255 -0.57 -26.45 21.52
CA GLU A 255 -0.37 -26.82 22.92
C GLU A 255 -0.59 -25.64 23.87
N LEU A 256 -0.38 -24.40 23.41
CA LEU A 256 -0.59 -23.19 24.19
C LEU A 256 -2.02 -22.63 24.09
N LYS A 257 -2.84 -23.14 23.16
CA LYS A 257 -4.23 -22.68 22.95
C LYS A 257 -5.23 -23.33 23.88
N SER A 258 -4.88 -24.45 24.50
CA SER A 258 -5.74 -25.21 25.40
C SER A 258 -5.05 -25.38 26.76
N GLY A 259 -5.27 -24.43 27.66
CA GLY A 259 -4.61 -24.48 28.97
C GLY A 259 -4.95 -23.36 29.94
N TYR A 260 -5.93 -22.52 29.61
CA TYR A 260 -6.38 -21.38 30.42
C TYR A 260 -7.90 -21.37 30.53
#